data_AF-X1RY50-F1
#
_entry.id   AF-X1RY50-F1
#
_cell.length_a   1.000
_cell.length_b   1.000
_cell.length_c   1.000
_cell.angle_alpha   90.00
_cell.angle_beta   90.00
_cell.angle_gamma   90.00
#
_symmetry.space_group_name_H-M   'P 1'
#
loop_
_entity.id
_entity.type
_entity.pdbx_description
1 polymer ?
#
loop_
_entity_poly.entity_id
_entity_poly.type
_entity_poly.pdbx_seq_one_letter_code
_entity_poly.pdbx_strand_id
1 'polypeptide(L)' 'MQLSFKGVSFEYQRSSNPLLRDLTVHFPTGWTGVVGANGA' A
#
# COMPACT_ATOMS: atom_id res chain seq x y z
N MET A 1 -14.95 11.19 3.41
CA MET A 1 -13.97 10.38 4.17
C MET A 1 -12.68 10.34 3.36
N GLN A 2 -11.56 10.70 3.96
CA GLN A 2 -10.23 10.70 3.32
C GLN A 2 -9.45 9.47 3.79
N LEU A 3 -8.72 8.80 2.89
CA LEU A 3 -7.95 7.60 3.22
C LEU A 3 -6.47 7.95 3.36
N SER A 4 -5.86 7.60 4.48
CA SER A 4 -4.44 7.85 4.76
C SER A 4 -3.80 6.63 5.39
N PHE A 5 -2.64 6.25 4.84
CA PHE A 5 -1.74 5.25 5.41
C PHE A 5 -0.45 5.96 5.82
N LYS A 6 0.12 5.55 6.96
CA LYS A 6 1.38 6.10 7.47
C LYS A 6 2.24 4.96 7.99
N GLY A 7 3.39 4.75 7.33
CA GLY A 7 4.37 3.73 7.69
C GLY A 7 3.81 2.30 7.72
N VAL A 8 2.87 1.98 6.81
CA VAL A 8 2.21 0.68 6.82
C VAL A 8 3.09 -0.35 6.13
N SER A 9 3.39 -1.43 6.86
CA SER A 9 4.00 -2.62 6.28
C SER A 9 3.00 -3.78 6.31
N PHE A 10 3.02 -4.61 5.28
CA PHE A 10 2.13 -5.76 5.17
C PHE A 10 2.89 -6.97 4.62
N GLU A 11 2.66 -8.12 5.24
CA GLU A 11 3.22 -9.40 4.82
C GLU A 11 2.18 -10.52 4.93
N TYR A 12 2.26 -11.48 4.02
CA TYR A 12 1.57 -12.76 4.22
C TYR A 12 2.37 -13.64 5.16
N GLN A 13 1.67 -14.44 5.97
CA GLN A 13 2.28 -15.33 6.96
C GLN A 13 3.36 -16.28 6.40
N ARG A 14 3.27 -16.66 5.12
CA ARG A 14 4.24 -17.54 4.43
C ARG A 14 5.18 -16.79 3.50
N SER A 15 5.19 -15.46 3.52
CA SER A 15 6.10 -14.67 2.70
C SER A 15 7.49 -14.60 3.35
N SER A 16 8.54 -14.67 2.54
CA SER A 16 9.92 -14.50 3.02
C SER A 16 10.28 -13.02 3.24
N ASN A 17 9.48 -12.10 2.69
CA ASN A 17 9.67 -10.66 2.81
C ASN A 17 8.31 -9.93 2.82
N PRO A 18 8.22 -8.72 3.42
CA PRO A 18 7.01 -7.92 3.35
C PRO A 18 6.70 -7.49 1.92
N LEU A 19 5.41 -7.55 1.57
CA LEU A 19 4.89 -7.11 0.27
C LEU A 19 4.87 -5.58 0.21
N LEU A 20 4.37 -4.94 1.26
CA LEU A 20 4.46 -3.50 1.44
C LEU A 20 5.44 -3.22 2.57
N ARG A 21 6.35 -2.27 2.38
CA ARG A 21 7.26 -1.78 3.40
C ARG A 21 7.09 -0.28 3.53
N ASP A 22 6.81 0.18 4.75
CA ASP A 22 6.77 1.59 5.13
C ASP A 22 5.92 2.48 4.20
N LEU A 23 4.77 1.97 3.74
CA LEU A 23 3.88 2.68 2.84
C LEU A 23 3.26 3.89 3.55
N THR A 24 3.52 5.08 3.00
CA THR A 24 2.87 6.33 3.39
C THR A 24 2.21 6.96 2.18
N VAL A 25 0.89 7.13 2.24
CA VAL A 25 0.12 7.74 1.15
C VAL A 25 -1.13 8.41 1.70
N HIS A 26 -1.51 9.52 1.06
CA HIS A 26 -2.73 10.27 1.35
C HIS A 26 -3.58 10.33 0.09
N PHE A 27 -4.70 9.62 0.07
CA PHE A 27 -5.64 9.65 -1.05
C PHE A 27 -6.68 10.75 -0.84
N PRO A 28 -6.86 11.67 -1.81
CA PRO A 28 -7.94 12.65 -1.73
C PRO A 28 -9.31 11.98 -1.90
N THR A 29 -10.37 12.70 -1.58
CA THR A 29 -11.72 12.26 -1.94
C THR A 29 -11.88 12.26 -3.46
N GLY A 30 -12.41 11.17 -4.02
CA GLY A 30 -12.57 10.99 -5.46
C GLY A 30 -11.89 9.72 -5.95
N TRP A 31 -11.57 9.68 -7.24
CA TRP A 31 -10.96 8.49 -7.86
C TRP A 31 -9.43 8.54 -7.72
N THR A 32 -8.83 7.41 -7.35
CA THR A 32 -7.38 7.19 -7.42
C THR A 32 -7.13 5.79 -8.00
N GLY A 33 -6.14 5.69 -8.89
CA GLY A 33 -5.66 4.42 -9.42
C GLY A 33 -4.31 4.04 -8.79
N VAL A 34 -4.14 2.75 -8.51
CA VAL A 34 -2.84 2.14 -8.15
C VAL A 34 -2.38 1.34 -9.36
N VAL A 35 -1.15 1.61 -9.82
CA VAL A 35 -0.55 0.97 -11.00
C VAL A 35 0.86 0.48 -10.66
N GLY A 36 1.29 -0.58 -11.33
CA GLY A 36 2.61 -1.18 -11.11
C GLY A 36 2.84 -2.36 -12.03
N ALA A 37 4.07 -2.89 -12.02
CA ALA A 37 4.38 -4.15 -12.69
C ALA A 37 3.65 -5.31 -11.99
N ASN A 38 3.52 -6.45 -12.67
CA ASN A 38 2.93 -7.66 -12.06
C ASN A 38 3.74 -8.06 -10.82
N GLY A 39 3.08 -8.08 -9.66
CA GLY A 39 3.69 -8.39 -8.37
C GLY A 39 4.30 -7.20 -7.62
N ALA A 40 4.05 -5.97 -8.09
CA ALA A 40 4.36 -4.73 -7.35
C ALA A 40 3.36 -4.48 -6.21
#